data_AF-A0ABC8SHL9-F1
#
_entry.id   AF-A0ABC8SHL9-F1
#
_cell.length_a   1.000
_cell.length_b   1.000
_cell.length_c   1.000
_cell.angle_alpha   90.00
_cell.angle_beta   90.00
_cell.angle_gamma   90.00
#
_symmetry.space_group_name_H-M   'P 1'
#
loop_
_entity.id
_entity.type
_entity.pdbx_description
1 polymer ?
#
loop_
_entity_poly.entity_id
_entity_poly.type
_entity_poly.pdbx_seq_one_letter_code
_entity_poly.pdbx_strand_id
1 'polypeptide(L)'
;MDNPDLRECACIYWRLLSTDPEAAKDVVLAEKPVISDDSNKLDPSLLDELLANIATLSSVYHKPPEAFVTRVKTAQTSEEIEYPDGSETGYSDTPAESGASSPATSCNSYYAAARHPAAPVPD
;
A
#
# COMPACT_ATOMS: atom_id res chain seq x y z
N MET A 1 14.01 -14.87 -27.10
CA MET A 1 13.74 -16.24 -26.60
C MET A 1 14.91 -16.55 -25.66
N ASP A 2 15.05 -15.75 -24.59
CA ASP A 2 16.32 -15.61 -23.87
C ASP A 2 16.04 -15.36 -22.38
N ASN A 3 15.30 -16.29 -21.76
CA ASN A 3 15.24 -16.32 -20.30
C ASN A 3 16.33 -17.30 -19.80
N PRO A 4 17.35 -16.83 -19.07
CA PRO A 4 18.41 -17.69 -18.56
C PRO A 4 17.90 -18.76 -17.60
N ASP A 5 16.91 -18.44 -16.75
CA ASP A 5 16.33 -19.36 -15.77
C ASP A 5 15.63 -20.53 -16.47
N LEU A 6 14.89 -20.26 -17.55
CA LEU A 6 14.25 -21.31 -18.34
C LEU A 6 15.28 -22.26 -18.97
N ARG A 7 16.40 -21.69 -19.44
CA ARG A 7 17.48 -22.47 -20.06
C ARG A 7 18.17 -23.36 -19.04
N GLU A 8 18.43 -22.85 -17.84
CA GLU A 8 19.01 -23.62 -16.74
C GLU A 8 18.08 -24.74 -16.27
N CYS A 9 16.80 -24.43 -16.02
CA CYS A 9 15.79 -25.43 -15.66
C CYS A 9 15.70 -26.56 -16.71
N ALA A 10 15.71 -26.22 -18.00
CA ALA A 10 15.72 -27.21 -19.08
C ALA A 10 16.99 -28.08 -19.07
N CYS A 11 18.17 -27.49 -18.85
CA CYS A 11 19.42 -28.25 -18.73
C CYS A 11 19.41 -29.23 -17.55
N ILE A 12 18.84 -28.85 -16.41
CA ILE A 12 18.73 -29.71 -15.23
C ILE A 12 17.80 -30.89 -15.51
N TYR A 13 16.60 -30.65 -16.05
CA TYR A 13 15.66 -31.72 -16.38
C TYR A 13 16.20 -32.66 -17.45
N TRP A 14 16.86 -32.12 -18.48
CA TRP A 14 17.50 -32.93 -19.51
C TRP A 14 18.53 -33.90 -18.92
N ARG A 15 19.40 -33.41 -18.02
CA ARG A 15 20.41 -34.24 -17.37
C ARG A 15 19.78 -35.29 -16.47
N LEU A 16 18.76 -34.93 -15.69
CA LEU A 16 18.07 -35.86 -14.79
C LEU A 16 17.42 -37.00 -15.59
N LEU A 17 16.64 -36.67 -16.62
CA LEU A 17 15.96 -37.64 -17.48
C LEU A 17 16.94 -38.53 -18.28
N SER A 18 18.06 -37.96 -18.73
CA SER A 18 19.05 -38.70 -19.51
C SER A 18 19.96 -39.58 -18.67
N THR A 19 20.03 -39.35 -17.35
CA THR A 19 20.92 -40.09 -16.44
C THR A 19 20.17 -41.17 -15.69
N ASP A 20 19.02 -40.83 -15.09
CA ASP A 20 18.22 -41.77 -14.30
C ASP A 20 16.73 -41.40 -14.30
N PRO A 21 15.91 -42.09 -15.11
CA PRO A 21 14.48 -41.82 -15.17
C PRO A 21 13.69 -42.29 -13.94
N GLU A 22 14.21 -43.23 -13.14
CA GLU A 22 13.53 -43.66 -11.91
C GLU A 22 13.73 -42.61 -10.81
N ALA A 23 14.96 -42.14 -10.60
CA ALA A 23 15.21 -41.00 -9.70
C ALA A 23 14.46 -39.72 -10.12
N ALA A 24 14.29 -39.50 -11.44
CA ALA A 24 13.51 -38.39 -11.94
C ALA A 24 12.04 -38.43 -11.47
N LYS A 25 11.42 -39.62 -11.46
CA LYS A 25 10.05 -39.80 -10.97
C LYS A 25 9.98 -39.50 -9.48
N ASP A 26 10.91 -40.04 -8.70
CA ASP A 26 10.92 -39.84 -7.25
C ASP A 26 11.06 -38.37 -6.86
N VAL A 27 11.86 -37.60 -7.60
CA VAL A 27 12.07 -36.17 -7.33
C VAL A 27 10.91 -35.30 -7.84
N VAL A 28 10.44 -35.54 -9.07
CA VAL A 28 9.46 -34.67 -9.74
C VAL A 28 8.02 -35.00 -9.30
N LEU A 29 7.73 -36.28 -9.05
CA LEU A 29 6.42 -36.76 -8.60
C LEU A 29 6.36 -36.97 -7.09
N ALA A 30 7.38 -36.54 -6.35
CA ALA A 30 7.34 -36.49 -4.90
C ALA A 30 6.06 -35.82 -4.40
N GLU A 31 5.57 -36.28 -3.25
CA GLU A 31 4.52 -35.57 -2.53
C GLU A 31 5.03 -34.16 -2.17
N LYS A 32 4.41 -33.14 -2.77
CA LYS A 32 4.71 -31.76 -2.42
C LYS A 32 4.13 -31.49 -1.04
N PRO A 33 4.91 -30.92 -0.10
CA PRO A 33 4.38 -30.58 1.21
C PRO A 33 3.15 -29.69 1.11
N VAL A 34 2.25 -29.84 2.06
CA VAL A 34 1.07 -28.98 2.18
C VAL A 34 1.55 -27.55 2.40
N ILE A 35 1.27 -26.68 1.43
CA ILE A 35 1.53 -25.25 1.55
C ILE A 35 0.46 -24.69 2.50
N SER A 36 0.89 -24.20 3.66
CA SER A 36 0.03 -23.43 4.55
C SER A 36 -0.05 -21.99 4.03
N ASP A 37 -1.24 -21.39 4.03
CA ASP A 37 -1.40 -19.98 3.69
C ASP A 37 -1.04 -19.10 4.90
N ASP A 38 -0.09 -18.20 4.70
CA ASP A 38 0.36 -17.18 5.64
C ASP A 38 0.22 -15.76 5.09
N SER A 39 -0.40 -15.59 3.91
CA SER A 39 -0.51 -14.31 3.20
C SER A 39 -1.18 -13.20 4.02
N ASN A 40 -2.07 -13.57 4.95
CA ASN A 40 -2.83 -12.63 5.79
C ASN A 40 -2.39 -12.68 7.27
N LYS A 41 -1.28 -13.36 7.60
CA LYS A 41 -0.76 -13.37 8.97
C LYS A 41 -0.05 -12.05 9.23
N LEU A 42 -0.55 -11.33 10.23
CA LEU A 42 0.09 -10.13 10.76
C LEU A 42 0.92 -10.51 11.98
N ASP A 43 2.04 -9.81 12.16
CA ASP A 43 2.78 -9.89 13.42
C ASP A 43 1.85 -9.44 14.57
N PRO A 44 1.83 -10.15 15.72
CA PRO A 44 0.92 -9.81 16.81
C PRO A 44 1.06 -8.38 17.31
N SER A 45 2.29 -7.83 17.32
CA SER A 45 2.51 -6.45 17.77
C SER A 45 1.93 -5.42 16.79
N LEU A 46 2.09 -5.66 15.49
CA LEU A 46 1.46 -4.85 14.45
C LEU A 46 -0.07 -4.95 14.50
N LEU A 47 -0.60 -6.14 14.76
CA LEU A 47 -2.04 -6.34 14.89
C LEU A 47 -2.62 -5.50 16.04
N ASP A 48 -1.98 -5.53 17.21
CA ASP A 48 -2.40 -4.73 18.37
C ASP A 48 -2.39 -3.22 18.05
N GLU A 49 -1.37 -2.77 17.32
CA GLU A 49 -1.27 -1.38 16.86
C GLU A 49 -2.39 -1.02 15.86
N LEU A 50 -2.70 -1.90 14.91
CA LEU A 50 -3.79 -1.69 13.95
C LEU A 50 -5.16 -1.72 14.63
N LEU A 51 -5.33 -2.54 15.68
CA LEU A 51 -6.54 -2.56 16.51
C LEU A 51 -6.72 -1.25 17.29
N ALA A 52 -5.64 -0.66 17.80
CA ALA A 52 -5.68 0.67 18.41
C ALA A 52 -6.03 1.78 17.41
N ASN A 53 -5.76 1.57 16.12
CA ASN A 53 -5.99 2.50 15.01
C ASN A 53 -7.21 2.13 14.15
N ILE A 54 -8.19 1.39 14.67
CA ILE A 54 -9.44 1.10 13.94
C ILE A 54 -10.11 2.41 13.51
N ALA A 55 -10.72 2.41 12.32
CA ALA A 55 -11.35 3.57 11.69
C ALA A 55 -10.36 4.67 11.23
N THR A 56 -9.10 4.31 10.97
CA THR A 56 -8.08 5.20 10.38
C THR A 56 -7.51 4.65 9.07
N LEU A 57 -6.68 5.43 8.37
CA LEU A 57 -5.99 4.95 7.15
C LEU A 57 -5.02 3.80 7.44
N SER A 58 -4.48 3.70 8.65
CA SER A 58 -3.57 2.61 9.04
C SER A 58 -4.24 1.25 8.88
N SER A 59 -5.51 1.12 9.32
CA SER A 59 -6.27 -0.13 9.19
C SER A 59 -6.64 -0.46 7.74
N VAL A 60 -6.70 0.52 6.83
CA VAL A 60 -6.96 0.29 5.40
C VAL A 60 -5.70 -0.18 4.68
N TYR A 61 -4.54 0.37 5.05
CA TYR A 61 -3.26 0.04 4.41
C TYR A 61 -2.50 -1.13 5.06
N HIS A 62 -2.98 -1.65 6.19
CA HIS A 62 -2.31 -2.66 7.01
C HIS A 62 -0.86 -2.28 7.32
N LYS A 63 -0.64 -1.00 7.63
CA LYS A 63 0.68 -0.43 7.92
C LYS A 63 0.56 0.51 9.12
N PRO A 64 1.61 0.60 9.95
CA PRO A 64 1.65 1.59 11.04
C PRO A 64 1.58 3.01 10.45
N PRO A 65 1.03 3.99 11.18
CA PRO A 65 0.89 5.36 10.70
C PRO A 65 2.24 5.98 10.28
N GLU A 66 3.34 5.62 10.94
CA GLU A 66 4.70 6.07 10.62
C GLU A 66 5.15 5.67 9.21
N ALA A 67 4.58 4.61 8.64
CA ALA A 67 4.95 4.16 7.29
C ALA A 67 4.45 5.09 6.18
N PHE A 68 3.46 5.95 6.47
CA PHE A 68 2.86 6.83 5.47
C PHE A 68 2.63 8.28 5.94
N VAL A 69 2.68 8.54 7.25
CA VAL A 69 2.63 9.89 7.82
C VAL A 69 4.07 10.40 8.01
N THR A 70 4.50 11.29 7.12
CA THR A 70 5.72 12.06 7.35
C THR A 70 5.43 13.11 8.42
N ARG A 71 6.29 13.23 9.44
CA ARG A 71 6.13 14.23 10.51
C ARG A 71 6.21 15.64 9.93
N VAL A 72 5.07 16.22 9.57
CA VAL A 72 4.93 17.67 9.49
C VAL A 72 4.99 18.14 10.93
N LYS A 73 5.99 18.97 11.26
CA LYS A 73 6.05 19.66 12.55
C LYS A 73 4.79 20.53 12.70
N THR A 74 3.71 19.98 13.25
CA THR A 74 2.60 20.77 13.73
C THR A 74 3.00 21.30 15.10
N ALA A 75 3.34 22.59 15.14
CA ALA A 75 3.44 23.34 16.37
C ALA A 75 2.11 23.15 17.13
N GLN A 76 2.21 22.84 18.42
CA GLN A 76 1.07 22.68 19.31
C GLN A 76 0.26 23.98 19.32
N THR A 77 -0.93 23.99 18.72
CA THR A 77 -1.99 24.91 19.15
C THR A 77 -2.84 24.10 20.13
N SER A 78 -2.48 24.22 21.41
CA SER A 78 -3.39 23.91 22.50
C SER A 78 -4.33 25.10 22.60
N GLU A 79 -5.44 25.06 21.87
CA GLU A 79 -6.58 25.94 22.17
C GLU A 79 -7.53 25.14 23.06
N GLU A 80 -7.29 25.28 24.35
CA GLU A 80 -8.23 24.97 25.42
C GLU A 80 -9.48 25.84 25.22
N ILE A 81 -10.55 25.26 24.70
CA ILE A 81 -11.86 25.92 24.61
C ILE A 81 -12.52 25.80 25.98
N GLU A 82 -12.35 26.85 26.78
CA GLU A 82 -13.11 27.10 28.01
C GLU A 82 -14.58 27.38 27.64
N TYR A 83 -15.50 26.51 28.05
CA TYR A 83 -16.94 26.69 27.87
C TYR A 83 -17.52 27.46 29.06
N PRO A 84 -18.07 28.67 28.88
CA PRO A 84 -18.96 29.25 29.88
C PRO A 84 -20.40 28.75 29.69
N ASP A 85 -20.93 28.17 30.77
CA ASP A 85 -22.32 27.87 31.04
C ASP A 85 -23.17 29.15 31.20
N GLY A 86 -24.44 29.15 30.77
CA GLY A 86 -25.39 30.22 31.11
C GLY A 86 -26.42 30.65 30.04
N SER A 87 -27.61 30.05 30.17
CA SER A 87 -28.99 30.42 29.74
C SER A 87 -29.34 31.58 28.78
N GLU A 88 -30.38 31.25 27.99
CA GLU A 88 -31.58 32.02 27.59
C GLU A 88 -31.50 33.32 26.78
N THR A 89 -32.14 33.29 25.59
CA THR A 89 -33.18 34.22 25.06
C THR A 89 -33.01 34.50 23.57
N GLY A 90 -34.13 34.51 22.85
CA GLY A 90 -34.26 35.28 21.61
C GLY A 90 -34.54 34.49 20.34
N TYR A 91 -35.79 34.07 20.17
CA TYR A 91 -36.38 33.77 18.87
C TYR A 91 -36.23 34.98 17.94
N SER A 92 -35.61 34.81 16.77
CA SER A 92 -35.86 35.68 15.61
C SER A 92 -35.71 34.87 14.33
N ASP A 93 -36.86 34.72 13.69
CA ASP A 93 -37.12 34.06 12.41
C ASP A 93 -36.97 35.06 11.24
N THR A 94 -36.81 34.51 10.02
CA THR A 94 -36.99 35.12 8.66
C THR A 94 -35.78 35.78 7.94
N PRO A 95 -35.76 35.86 6.58
CA PRO A 95 -35.54 34.74 5.64
C PRO A 95 -34.62 35.07 4.42
N ALA A 96 -34.25 34.03 3.66
CA ALA A 96 -33.92 33.93 2.21
C ALA A 96 -32.87 34.87 1.56
N GLU A 97 -31.86 34.31 0.88
CA GLU A 97 -31.76 34.25 -0.61
C GLU A 97 -30.40 33.76 -1.16
N SER A 98 -30.49 32.83 -2.12
CA SER A 98 -29.70 32.64 -3.35
C SER A 98 -28.22 33.04 -3.42
N GLY A 99 -27.36 32.07 -3.74
CA GLY A 99 -26.02 32.36 -4.26
C GLY A 99 -25.15 31.13 -4.48
N ALA A 100 -25.46 30.33 -5.51
CA ALA A 100 -24.56 29.30 -6.00
C ALA A 100 -23.24 29.93 -6.49
N SER A 101 -22.10 29.42 -6.02
CA SER A 101 -20.81 29.59 -6.71
C SER A 101 -19.90 28.42 -6.37
N SER A 102 -19.90 27.44 -7.27
CA SER A 102 -18.83 26.46 -7.40
C SER A 102 -17.60 27.14 -8.00
N PRO A 103 -16.38 26.97 -7.47
CA PRO A 103 -15.18 27.12 -8.25
C PRO A 103 -14.81 25.76 -8.85
N ALA A 104 -15.07 25.60 -10.14
CA ALA A 104 -14.33 24.65 -10.96
C ALA A 104 -12.91 25.19 -11.12
N THR A 105 -11.87 24.46 -10.72
CA THR A 105 -10.51 24.70 -11.24
C THR A 105 -9.66 23.42 -11.16
N SER A 106 -9.44 22.88 -12.36
CA SER A 106 -8.23 22.22 -12.87
C SER A 106 -7.69 20.96 -12.18
N CYS A 107 -8.09 19.82 -12.74
CA CYS A 107 -7.31 18.58 -12.71
C CYS A 107 -6.03 18.74 -13.55
N ASN A 108 -4.94 19.23 -12.94
CA ASN A 108 -3.63 19.16 -13.59
C ASN A 108 -3.12 17.72 -13.53
N SER A 109 -3.25 17.03 -14.66
CA SER A 109 -2.59 15.77 -14.95
C SER A 109 -1.12 16.05 -15.28
N TYR A 110 -0.20 15.77 -14.37
CA TYR A 110 1.24 15.80 -14.64
C TYR A 110 1.73 14.39 -14.97
N TYR A 111 1.34 13.91 -16.15
CA TYR A 111 2.14 12.93 -16.87
C TYR A 111 2.90 13.68 -17.96
N ALA A 112 3.95 14.40 -17.54
CA ALA A 112 4.98 14.85 -18.45
C ALA A 112 5.86 13.63 -18.78
N ALA A 113 5.79 13.22 -20.04
CA ALA A 113 6.57 12.14 -20.62
C ALA A 113 8.06 12.24 -20.27
N ALA A 114 8.58 11.24 -19.55
CA ALA A 114 10.00 11.07 -19.34
C ALA A 114 10.67 10.68 -20.67
N ARG A 115 11.27 11.67 -21.35
CA ARG A 115 12.26 11.45 -22.39
C ARG A 115 13.55 10.94 -21.74
N HIS A 116 13.98 9.75 -22.15
CA HIS A 116 15.30 9.20 -21.87
C HIS A 116 16.42 10.12 -22.40
N PRO A 117 17.52 10.34 -21.65
CA PRO A 117 18.81 10.66 -22.23
C PRO A 117 19.68 9.40 -22.38
N ALA A 118 20.35 9.30 -23.53
CA ALA A 118 21.26 8.24 -23.92
C ALA A 118 22.55 8.24 -23.08
N ALA A 119 23.10 7.05 -22.80
CA ALA A 119 24.40 6.85 -22.16
C ALA A 119 25.54 6.81 -23.22
N PRO A 120 26.76 7.28 -22.90
CA PRO A 120 27.90 7.21 -23.80
C PRO A 120 28.60 5.84 -23.74
N VAL A 121 29.06 5.36 -24.89
CA VAL A 121 29.86 4.14 -25.10
C VAL A 121 31.34 4.41 -24.73
N PRO A 122 32.03 3.53 -23.98
CA PRO A 122 33.49 3.59 -23.84
C PRO A 122 34.22 2.77 -24.93
N ASP A 123 35.43 3.24 -25.26
CA ASP A 123 36.42 2.69 -26.21
C ASP A 123 36.91 1.28 -25.84
#